data_AF-A0A2E7AWC5-F1
#
_entry.id   AF-A0A2E7AWC5-F1
#
_cell.length_a   1.000
_cell.length_b   1.000
_cell.length_c   1.000
_cell.angle_alpha   90.00
_cell.angle_beta   90.00
_cell.angle_gamma   90.00
#
_symmetry.space_group_name_H-M   'P 1'
#
loop_
_entity.id
_entity.type
_entity.pdbx_description
1 polymer ?
#
loop_
_entity_poly.entity_id
_entity_poly.type
_entity_poly.pdbx_seq_one_letter_code
_entity_poly.pdbx_strand_id
1 'polypeptide(L)' 'MYSKVILQAIKDLVCNQQVDRDAAINYLKSNAFSYHCRLAGYPVGLQDALDEMLCLSRTQQRVVAEMVMEELFQCA' A
#
# COMPACT_ATOMS: atom_id res chain seq x y z
N MET A 1 -0.60 -15.00 -3.85
CA MET A 1 0.68 -14.44 -4.38
C MET A 1 0.66 -12.92 -4.35
N TYR A 2 -0.39 -12.28 -4.86
CA TYR A 2 -0.54 -10.82 -4.92
C TYR A 2 -0.61 -10.10 -3.57
N SER A 3 -1.23 -10.69 -2.54
CA SER A 3 -1.24 -10.13 -1.18
C SER A 3 0.17 -9.82 -0.65
N LYS A 4 1.15 -10.71 -0.90
CA LYS A 4 2.55 -10.47 -0.49
C LYS A 4 3.19 -9.28 -1.22
N VAL A 5 2.89 -9.12 -2.52
CA VAL A 5 3.39 -8.01 -3.34
C VAL A 5 2.80 -6.69 -2.88
N ILE A 6 1.49 -6.67 -2.59
CA ILE A 6 0.78 -5.47 -2.11
C ILE A 6 1.30 -5.07 -0.72
N LEU A 7 1.43 -6.04 0.21
CA LEU A 7 1.97 -5.77 1.54
C LEU A 7 3.42 -5.26 1.49
N GLN A 8 4.25 -5.82 0.61
CA GLN A 8 5.60 -5.32 0.42
C GLN A 8 5.60 -3.87 -0.10
N ALA A 9 4.76 -3.57 -1.10
CA ALA A 9 4.62 -2.20 -1.59
C ALA A 9 4.18 -1.23 -0.49
N ILE A 10 3.22 -1.60 0.37
CA ILE A 10 2.79 -0.75 1.49
C ILE A 10 3.94 -0.49 2.48
N LYS A 11 4.77 -1.50 2.75
CA LYS A 11 5.99 -1.33 3.57
C LYS A 11 7.00 -0.40 2.91
N ASP A 12 7.21 -0.56 1.61
CA ASP A 12 8.16 0.23 0.83
C ASP A 12 7.72 1.70 0.74
N LEU A 13 6.41 1.99 0.72
CA LEU A 13 5.88 3.35 0.80
C LEU A 13 6.38 4.08 2.06
N VAL A 14 6.57 3.39 3.18
CA VAL A 14 6.95 4.01 4.47
C VAL A 14 8.40 3.74 4.90
N CYS A 15 9.17 3.05 4.06
CA CYS A 15 10.57 2.77 4.31
C CYS A 15 11.45 4.01 4.15
N ASN A 16 12.69 3.93 4.63
CA ASN A 16 13.67 5.03 4.53
C ASN A 16 14.43 5.04 3.19
N GLN A 17 14.37 3.96 2.40
CA GLN A 17 15.04 3.90 1.11
C GLN A 17 14.22 4.61 0.05
N GLN A 18 14.76 5.71 -0.50
CA GLN A 18 14.04 6.54 -1.47
C GLN A 18 13.69 5.77 -2.76
N VAL A 19 14.60 4.91 -3.22
CA VAL A 19 14.41 4.09 -4.44
C VAL A 19 13.22 3.15 -4.30
N ASP A 20 13.14 2.41 -3.18
CA ASP A 20 12.05 1.47 -2.93
C ASP A 20 10.71 2.21 -2.79
N ARG A 21 10.71 3.37 -2.12
CA ARG A 21 9.53 4.21 -2.02
C ARG A 21 9.04 4.69 -3.38
N ASP A 22 9.93 5.18 -4.23
CA ASP A 22 9.54 5.68 -5.56
C ASP A 22 9.00 4.55 -6.45
N ALA A 23 9.58 3.35 -6.37
CA ALA A 23 9.06 2.16 -7.02
C ALA A 23 7.66 1.79 -6.49
N ALA A 24 7.44 1.84 -5.17
CA ALA A 24 6.16 1.57 -4.55
C ALA A 24 5.08 2.59 -4.94
N ILE A 25 5.42 3.88 -5.03
CA ILE A 25 4.50 4.93 -5.52
C ILE A 25 4.13 4.69 -6.99
N ASN A 26 5.12 4.37 -7.83
CA ASN A 26 4.87 4.06 -9.23
C ASN A 26 3.97 2.83 -9.39
N TYR A 27 4.19 1.80 -8.58
CA TYR A 27 3.33 0.62 -8.55
C TYR A 27 1.91 0.96 -8.07
N LEU A 28 1.74 1.71 -6.97
CA LEU A 28 0.45 2.17 -6.45
C LEU A 28 -0.39 2.88 -7.52
N LYS A 29 0.24 3.74 -8.31
CA LYS A 29 -0.42 4.53 -9.38
C LYS A 29 -0.67 3.73 -10.67
N SER A 30 -0.20 2.50 -10.75
CA SER A 30 -0.35 1.67 -11.95
C SER A 30 -1.66 0.88 -11.95
N ASN A 31 -2.16 0.57 -13.15
CA ASN A 31 -3.30 -0.34 -13.32
C ASN A 31 -3.04 -1.75 -12.73
N ALA A 32 -1.77 -2.13 -12.57
CA ALA A 32 -1.40 -3.41 -11.97
C ALA A 32 -1.79 -3.47 -10.49
N PHE A 33 -1.68 -2.36 -9.75
CA PHE A 33 -2.07 -2.33 -8.34
C PHE A 33 -3.57 -2.62 -8.16
N SER A 34 -4.43 -1.90 -8.88
CA SER A 34 -5.88 -2.10 -8.80
C SER A 34 -6.29 -3.52 -9.24
N TYR A 35 -5.62 -4.06 -10.27
CA TYR A 35 -5.83 -5.44 -10.71
C TYR A 35 -5.40 -6.46 -9.64
N HIS A 36 -4.23 -6.29 -9.04
CA HIS A 36 -3.74 -7.15 -7.97
C HIS A 36 -4.62 -7.08 -6.71
N CYS A 37 -5.12 -5.90 -6.36
CA CYS A 37 -6.08 -5.75 -5.26
C CYS A 37 -7.35 -6.55 -5.53
N ARG A 38 -7.91 -6.46 -6.75
CA ARG A 38 -9.08 -7.26 -7.14
C ARG A 38 -8.82 -8.77 -7.05
N LEU A 39 -7.67 -9.24 -7.52
CA LEU A 39 -7.29 -10.65 -7.43
C LEU A 39 -7.05 -11.12 -5.98
N ALA A 40 -6.60 -10.22 -5.11
CA ALA A 40 -6.39 -10.50 -3.70
C ALA A 40 -7.66 -10.36 -2.84
N GLY A 41 -8.79 -9.94 -3.43
CA GLY A 41 -10.03 -9.69 -2.69
C GLY A 41 -10.01 -8.43 -1.84
N TYR A 42 -9.07 -7.52 -2.08
CA TYR A 42 -8.93 -6.27 -1.34
C TYR A 42 -9.93 -5.20 -1.80
N PRO A 43 -10.32 -4.29 -0.90
CA PRO A 43 -11.35 -3.29 -1.20
C PRO A 43 -10.89 -2.34 -2.31
N VAL A 44 -11.85 -1.91 -3.14
CA VAL A 44 -11.60 -1.00 -4.27
C VAL A 44 -11.01 0.34 -3.80
N GLY A 45 -11.39 0.80 -2.60
CA GLY A 45 -10.87 2.04 -2.01
C GLY A 45 -9.48 1.95 -1.36
N LEU A 46 -8.79 0.80 -1.43
CA LEU A 46 -7.46 0.66 -0.85
C LEU A 46 -6.45 1.61 -1.52
N GLN A 47 -6.56 1.79 -2.83
CA GLN A 47 -5.67 2.70 -3.57
C GLN A 47 -5.84 4.14 -3.08
N ASP A 48 -7.08 4.61 -2.98
CA ASP A 48 -7.40 5.98 -2.53
C ASP A 48 -6.90 6.22 -1.11
N ALA A 49 -7.11 5.27 -0.20
CA ALA A 49 -6.63 5.36 1.18
C ALA A 49 -5.10 5.47 1.27
N LEU A 50 -4.37 4.71 0.44
CA LEU A 50 -2.91 4.77 0.37
C LEU A 50 -2.41 6.05 -0.29
N ASP A 51 -3.11 6.57 -1.30
CA ASP A 51 -2.79 7.87 -1.91
C ASP A 51 -3.02 9.03 -0.92
N GLU A 52 -4.11 9.02 -0.17
CA GLU A 52 -4.38 10.00 0.90
C GLU A 52 -3.31 9.94 2.01
N MET A 53 -2.88 8.72 2.38
CA MET A 53 -1.80 8.52 3.34
C MET A 53 -0.52 9.26 2.89
N LEU A 54 -0.20 9.31 1.59
CA LEU A 54 1.02 9.96 1.09
C LEU A 54 1.05 11.47 1.34
N CYS A 55 -0.09 12.11 1.58
CA CYS A 55 -0.20 13.53 1.94
C CYS A 55 0.11 13.81 3.43
N LEU A 56 0.19 12.77 4.25
CA LEU A 56 0.47 12.90 5.69
C LEU A 56 1.96 13.10 5.98
N SER A 57 2.30 13.44 7.23
CA SER A 57 3.70 13.41 7.67
C SER A 57 4.29 12.00 7.64
N ARG A 58 5.62 11.86 7.53
CA ARG A 58 6.28 10.54 7.50
C ARG A 58 5.95 9.67 8.72
N THR A 59 5.79 10.26 9.90
CA THR A 59 5.39 9.53 11.11
C THR A 59 3.97 9.00 10.99
N GLN A 60 3.03 9.84 10.53
CA GLN A 60 1.64 9.43 10.33
C GLN A 60 1.51 8.37 9.22
N GLN A 61 2.29 8.47 8.14
CA GLN A 61 2.33 7.47 7.07
C GLN A 61 2.64 6.08 7.63
N ARG A 62 3.63 5.96 8.53
CA ARG A 62 3.99 4.67 9.14
C ARG A 62 2.83 4.07 9.94
N VAL A 63 2.19 4.90 10.77
CA VAL A 63 1.04 4.46 11.59
C VAL A 63 -0.12 3.99 10.71
N VAL A 64 -0.47 4.77 9.68
CA VAL A 64 -1.57 4.41 8.76
C VAL A 64 -1.23 3.14 7.96
N ALA A 65 0.02 3.00 7.49
CA ALA A 65 0.45 1.80 6.79
C ALA A 65 0.34 0.54 7.65
N GLU A 66 0.70 0.62 8.94
CA GLU A 66 0.52 -0.47 9.90
C GLU A 66 -0.96 -0.83 10.06
N MET A 67 -1.82 0.15 10.30
CA MET A 67 -3.28 -0.05 10.41
C MET A 67 -3.88 -0.70 9.15
N VAL A 68 -3.51 -0.21 7.97
CA VAL A 68 -3.98 -0.78 6.69
C VAL A 68 -3.52 -2.22 6.55
N MET A 69 -2.26 -2.53 6.85
CA MET A 69 -1.75 -3.90 6.76
C MET A 69 -2.45 -4.84 7.74
N GLU A 70 -2.77 -4.39 8.96
CA GLU A 70 -3.53 -5.17 9.95
C GLU A 70 -4.94 -5.49 9.46
N GLU A 71 -5.68 -4.50 8.95
CA GLU A 71 -7.04 -4.66 8.41
C GLU A 71 -7.06 -5.64 7.22
N LEU A 72 -6.09 -5.51 6.31
CA LEU A 72 -5.96 -6.42 5.17
C LEU A 72 -5.61 -7.86 5.59
N PHE A 73 -5.05 -8.07 6.78
CA PHE A 73 -4.74 -9.38 7.34
C PHE A 73 -5.94 -10.01 8.06
N GLN A 74 -6.83 -9.19 8.64
CA GLN A 74 -8.05 -9.67 9.30
C GLN A 74 -9.15 -10.07 8.31
N CYS A 75 -9.12 -9.52 7.09
CA CYS A 75 -10.05 -9.86 6.01
C CYS A 75 -9.62 -11.07 5.14
N ALA A 76 -8.43 -11.65 5.38
CA ALA A 76 -7.84 -12.74 4.60
C ALA A 76 -7.89 -14.08 5.33
#